data_AF-A0A3D5L2U1-F1
#
_entry.id   AF-A0A3D5L2U1-F1
#
_cell.length_a   1.000
_cell.length_b   1.000
_cell.length_c   1.000
_cell.angle_alpha   90.00
_cell.angle_beta   90.00
_cell.angle_gamma   90.00
#
_symmetry.space_group_name_H-M   'P 1'
#
loop_
_entity.id
_entity.type
_entity.pdbx_description
1 polymer ?
#
loop_
_entity_poly.entity_id
_entity_poly.type
_entity_poly.pdbx_seq_one_letter_code
_entity_poly.pdbx_strand_id
1 'polypeptide(L)'
;VVFMTIGRMPYSVLISVVVGVTNLAPTFGPIAGGAIGAFILVLDNPWNALGFLIFTVILQTLDGYVIKPKLYGGSLGIPGIWILISIIVCGRMWGVVGILIGIPLAAIIDFIYHDYILVQLQRAKKRRAGKAESSATAPAEEEKKA
;
A
#
# COMPACT_ATOMS: atom_id res chain seq x y z
N VAL A 1 -20.24 -6.68 -8.81
CA VAL A 1 -21.69 -6.77 -9.15
C VAL A 1 -22.02 -6.07 -10.45
N VAL A 2 -21.78 -4.75 -10.57
CA VAL A 2 -22.25 -3.92 -11.71
C VAL A 2 -21.79 -4.45 -13.06
N PHE A 3 -20.48 -4.69 -13.24
CA PHE A 3 -19.92 -5.20 -14.49
C PHE A 3 -20.58 -6.49 -14.98
N MET A 4 -20.70 -7.48 -14.08
CA MET A 4 -21.31 -8.77 -14.41
C MET A 4 -22.80 -8.65 -14.73
N THR A 5 -23.51 -7.72 -14.08
CA THR A 5 -24.93 -7.50 -14.32
C THR A 5 -25.16 -6.85 -15.69
N ILE A 6 -24.31 -5.89 -16.08
CA ILE A 6 -24.34 -5.27 -17.41
C ILE A 6 -23.98 -6.30 -18.49
N GLY A 7 -22.98 -7.15 -18.23
CA GLY A 7 -22.58 -8.25 -19.11
C GLY A 7 -23.53 -9.44 -19.13
N ARG A 8 -24.68 -9.38 -18.42
CA ARG A 8 -25.65 -10.48 -18.27
C ARG A 8 -25.02 -11.82 -17.84
N MET A 9 -23.95 -11.76 -17.04
CA MET A 9 -23.28 -12.95 -16.50
C MET A 9 -24.07 -13.48 -15.29
N PRO A 10 -24.26 -14.81 -15.17
CA PRO A 10 -24.95 -15.39 -14.04
C PRO A 10 -24.12 -15.33 -12.76
N TYR A 11 -24.78 -15.56 -11.62
CA TYR A 11 -24.15 -15.60 -10.28
C TYR A 11 -23.43 -14.31 -9.86
N SER A 12 -23.80 -13.16 -10.44
CA SER A 12 -23.15 -11.87 -10.20
C SER A 12 -23.08 -11.49 -8.71
N VAL A 13 -24.15 -11.76 -7.95
CA VAL A 13 -24.22 -11.47 -6.51
C VAL A 13 -23.30 -12.42 -5.72
N LEU A 14 -23.40 -13.73 -5.94
CA LEU A 14 -22.60 -14.75 -5.26
C LEU A 14 -21.10 -14.48 -5.44
N ILE A 15 -20.67 -14.33 -6.70
CA ILE A 15 -19.26 -14.11 -7.04
C ILE A 15 -18.77 -12.80 -6.45
N SER A 16 -19.58 -11.73 -6.47
CA SER A 16 -19.18 -10.45 -5.90
C SER A 16 -19.05 -10.50 -4.37
N VAL A 17 -19.88 -11.28 -3.67
CA VAL A 17 -19.75 -11.48 -2.23
C VAL A 17 -18.47 -12.23 -1.92
N VAL A 18 -18.18 -13.33 -2.64
CA VAL A 18 -16.94 -14.09 -2.47
C VAL A 18 -15.73 -13.20 -2.70
N VAL A 19 -15.68 -12.50 -3.84
CA VAL A 19 -14.59 -11.58 -4.20
C VAL A 19 -14.45 -10.47 -3.16
N GLY A 20 -15.56 -9.90 -2.68
CA GLY A 20 -15.57 -8.86 -1.66
C GLY A 20 -15.00 -9.34 -0.32
N VAL A 21 -15.39 -10.53 0.12
CA VAL A 21 -14.85 -11.15 1.35
C VAL A 21 -13.37 -11.49 1.19
N THR A 22 -12.95 -12.08 0.07
CA THR A 22 -11.54 -12.39 -0.17
C THR A 22 -10.69 -11.13 -0.25
N ASN A 23 -11.19 -10.05 -0.86
CA ASN A 23 -10.49 -8.75 -0.95
C ASN A 23 -10.18 -8.09 0.39
N LEU A 24 -10.74 -8.59 1.50
CA LEU A 24 -10.36 -8.16 2.83
C LEU A 24 -8.89 -8.46 3.15
N ALA A 25 -8.34 -9.53 2.57
CA ALA A 25 -6.92 -9.83 2.61
C ALA A 25 -6.19 -9.13 1.45
N PRO A 26 -5.30 -8.17 1.74
CA PRO A 26 -4.53 -7.48 0.70
C PRO A 26 -3.70 -8.50 -0.10
N THR A 27 -3.59 -8.28 -1.41
CA THR A 27 -2.87 -9.08 -2.43
C THR A 27 -3.36 -10.52 -2.67
N PHE A 28 -3.73 -11.28 -1.65
CA PHE A 28 -4.30 -12.63 -1.80
C PHE A 28 -5.76 -12.60 -2.24
N GLY A 29 -6.51 -11.62 -1.75
CA GLY A 29 -7.93 -11.49 -2.00
C GLY A 29 -8.33 -11.45 -3.47
N PRO A 30 -7.68 -10.62 -4.29
CA PRO A 30 -7.99 -10.55 -5.71
C PRO A 30 -7.66 -11.83 -6.48
N ILE A 31 -6.58 -12.52 -6.09
CA ILE A 31 -6.16 -13.77 -6.73
C ILE A 31 -7.13 -14.89 -6.38
N ALA A 32 -7.43 -15.07 -5.09
CA ALA A 32 -8.35 -16.10 -4.62
C ALA A 32 -9.78 -15.85 -5.10
N GLY A 33 -10.28 -14.62 -4.95
CA GLY A 33 -11.61 -14.21 -5.41
C GLY A 33 -11.75 -14.32 -6.92
N GLY A 34 -10.72 -13.89 -7.67
CA GLY A 34 -10.66 -14.03 -9.12
C GLY A 34 -10.67 -15.49 -9.57
N ALA A 35 -9.88 -16.36 -8.92
CA ALA A 35 -9.83 -17.78 -9.24
C ALA A 35 -11.16 -18.50 -8.96
N ILE A 36 -11.75 -18.27 -7.78
CA ILE A 36 -13.04 -18.88 -7.41
C ILE A 36 -14.16 -18.36 -8.33
N GLY A 37 -14.20 -17.05 -8.58
CA GLY A 37 -15.18 -16.44 -9.47
C GLY A 37 -15.06 -16.93 -10.92
N ALA A 38 -13.84 -17.03 -11.44
CA ALA A 38 -13.58 -17.57 -12.77
C ALA A 38 -13.96 -19.05 -12.86
N PHE A 39 -13.66 -19.86 -11.84
CA PHE A 39 -14.04 -21.27 -11.79
C PHE A 39 -15.56 -21.46 -11.86
N ILE A 40 -16.32 -20.71 -11.06
CA ILE A 40 -17.79 -20.76 -11.08
C ILE A 40 -18.34 -20.36 -12.46
N LEU A 41 -17.79 -19.32 -13.08
CA LEU A 41 -18.24 -18.86 -14.39
C LEU A 41 -17.87 -19.81 -15.53
N VAL A 42 -16.73 -20.51 -15.44
CA VAL A 42 -16.29 -21.42 -16.50
C VAL A 42 -17.22 -22.63 -16.62
N LEU A 43 -17.84 -23.03 -15.51
CA LEU A 43 -18.82 -24.13 -15.46
C LEU A 43 -20.12 -23.76 -16.19
N ASP A 44 -20.44 -22.48 -16.29
CA ASP A 44 -21.60 -21.97 -17.03
C ASP A 44 -21.22 -21.65 -18.49
N ASN A 45 -20.27 -20.73 -18.68
CA ASN A 45 -19.80 -20.35 -20.00
C ASN A 45 -18.34 -19.85 -19.96
N PRO A 46 -17.41 -20.47 -20.73
CA PRO A 46 -16.01 -20.09 -20.70
C PRO A 46 -15.75 -18.65 -21.20
N TRP A 47 -16.60 -18.10 -22.06
CA TRP A 47 -16.49 -16.70 -22.51
C TRP A 47 -16.80 -15.70 -21.40
N ASN A 48 -17.76 -16.01 -20.52
CA ASN A 48 -18.08 -15.18 -19.36
C ASN A 48 -16.92 -15.18 -18.36
N ALA A 49 -16.30 -16.35 -18.12
CA ALA A 49 -15.13 -16.47 -17.27
C ALA A 49 -13.94 -15.68 -17.81
N LEU A 50 -13.70 -15.73 -19.12
CA LEU A 50 -12.62 -14.97 -19.76
C LEU A 50 -12.85 -13.46 -19.63
N GLY A 51 -14.07 -12.99 -19.93
CA GLY A 51 -14.42 -11.57 -19.77
C GLY A 51 -14.30 -11.08 -18.33
N PHE A 52 -14.72 -11.90 -17.36
CA PHE A 52 -14.54 -11.61 -15.93
C PHE A 52 -13.08 -11.54 -15.51
N LEU A 53 -12.25 -12.49 -15.97
CA LEU A 53 -10.82 -12.54 -15.63
C LEU A 53 -10.08 -11.32 -16.19
N ILE A 54 -10.30 -10.99 -17.47
CA ILE A 54 -9.70 -9.81 -18.12
C ILE A 54 -10.08 -8.54 -17.35
N PHE A 55 -11.37 -8.38 -17.05
CA PHE A 55 -11.85 -7.23 -16.29
C PHE A 55 -11.24 -7.15 -14.88
N THR A 56 -11.11 -8.28 -14.19
CA THR A 56 -10.53 -8.36 -12.85
C THR A 56 -9.05 -7.98 -12.87
N VAL A 57 -8.29 -8.42 -13.87
CA VAL A 57 -6.88 -8.04 -14.03
C VAL A 57 -6.74 -6.55 -14.32
N ILE A 58 -7.55 -6.00 -15.21
CA ILE A 58 -7.55 -4.55 -15.51
C ILE A 58 -7.89 -3.74 -14.26
N LEU A 59 -8.94 -4.14 -13.53
CA LEU A 59 -9.31 -3.49 -12.27
C LEU A 59 -8.20 -3.56 -11.23
N GLN A 60 -7.57 -4.72 -11.05
CA GLN A 60 -6.47 -4.86 -10.11
C GLN A 60 -5.24 -4.05 -10.50
N THR A 61 -4.99 -3.91 -11.80
CA THR A 61 -3.88 -3.10 -12.31
C THR A 61 -4.14 -1.63 -12.04
N LEU A 62 -5.34 -1.13 -12.35
CA LEU A 62 -5.75 0.24 -12.03
C LEU A 62 -5.72 0.49 -10.52
N ASP A 63 -6.21 -0.46 -9.74
CA ASP A 63 -6.21 -0.36 -8.29
C ASP A 63 -4.78 -0.31 -7.74
N GLY A 64 -3.90 -1.20 -8.21
CA GLY A 64 -2.50 -1.29 -7.80
C GLY A 64 -1.63 -0.09 -8.19
N TYR A 65 -1.78 0.40 -9.43
CA TYR A 65 -0.86 1.40 -10.01
C TYR A 65 -1.39 2.84 -9.96
N VAL A 66 -2.71 3.04 -9.91
CA VAL A 66 -3.31 4.39 -9.98
C VAL A 66 -4.05 4.73 -8.70
N ILE A 67 -4.95 3.85 -8.25
CA ILE A 67 -5.82 4.14 -7.10
C ILE A 67 -5.02 4.10 -5.81
N LYS A 68 -4.25 3.04 -5.55
CA LYS A 68 -3.40 2.92 -4.35
C LYS A 68 -2.39 4.07 -4.27
N PRO A 69 -1.62 4.41 -5.31
CA PRO A 69 -0.69 5.53 -5.23
C PRO A 69 -1.37 6.89 -5.15
N LYS A 70 -2.63 7.05 -5.58
CA LYS A 70 -3.35 8.33 -5.45
C LYS A 70 -4.06 8.47 -4.11
N LEU A 71 -4.52 7.36 -3.51
CA LEU A 71 -5.04 7.32 -2.14
C LEU A 71 -3.93 7.42 -1.10
N TYR A 72 -2.83 6.72 -1.32
CA TYR A 72 -1.73 6.58 -0.35
C TYR A 72 -0.49 7.41 -0.72
N GLY A 73 -0.55 8.19 -1.80
CA GLY A 73 0.57 8.83 -2.50
C GLY A 73 1.42 9.84 -1.75
N GLY A 74 1.15 10.09 -0.47
CA GLY A 74 1.98 10.95 0.35
C GLY A 74 2.06 10.55 1.83
N SER A 75 1.38 9.51 2.29
CA SER A 75 1.19 9.31 3.73
C SER A 75 2.06 8.27 4.40
N LEU A 76 2.77 7.43 3.64
CA LEU A 76 3.46 6.29 4.25
C LEU A 76 4.96 6.27 3.97
N GLY A 77 5.44 6.50 2.74
CA GLY A 77 6.90 6.54 2.47
C GLY A 77 7.67 5.26 2.83
N ILE A 78 6.95 4.20 3.21
CA ILE A 78 7.51 2.98 3.79
C ILE A 78 8.07 2.12 2.66
N PRO A 79 9.33 1.64 2.77
CA PRO A 79 9.84 0.64 1.86
C PRO A 79 8.96 -0.62 1.92
N GLY A 80 8.42 -1.06 0.78
CA GLY A 80 7.49 -2.21 0.72
C GLY A 80 8.01 -3.50 1.34
N ILE A 81 9.33 -3.61 1.54
CA ILE A 81 9.98 -4.70 2.26
C ILE A 81 9.50 -4.82 3.73
N TRP A 82 9.24 -3.71 4.43
CA TRP A 82 8.80 -3.72 5.83
C TRP A 82 7.37 -4.24 5.97
N ILE A 83 6.51 -3.90 5.01
CA ILE A 83 5.15 -4.41 4.92
C ILE A 83 5.19 -5.93 4.70
N LEU A 84 6.05 -6.41 3.79
CA LEU A 84 6.22 -7.83 3.53
C LEU A 84 6.72 -8.58 4.78
N ILE A 85 7.72 -8.05 5.47
CA ILE A 85 8.25 -8.63 6.71
C ILE A 85 7.14 -8.73 7.76
N SER A 86 6.34 -7.68 7.94
CA SER A 86 5.25 -7.67 8.92
C SER A 86 4.16 -8.68 8.57
N ILE A 87 3.81 -8.82 7.29
CA ILE A 87 2.84 -9.83 6.80
C ILE A 87 3.35 -11.24 7.10
N ILE A 88 4.64 -11.52 6.87
CA ILE A 88 5.22 -12.85 7.13
C ILE A 88 5.21 -13.14 8.63
N VAL A 89 5.67 -12.19 9.45
CA VAL A 89 5.77 -12.36 10.90
C VAL A 89 4.40 -12.49 11.54
N CYS A 90 3.51 -11.52 11.30
CA CYS A 90 2.17 -11.53 11.88
C CYS A 90 1.28 -12.62 11.29
N GLY A 91 1.43 -12.91 9.99
CA GLY A 91 0.75 -14.02 9.33
C GLY A 91 1.14 -15.38 9.91
N ARG A 92 2.40 -15.59 10.31
CA ARG A 92 2.79 -16.82 11.00
C ARG A 92 2.27 -16.90 12.44
N MET A 93 2.12 -15.77 13.12
CA MET A 93 1.62 -15.76 14.50
C MET A 93 0.12 -16.03 14.56
N TRP A 94 -0.69 -15.23 13.85
CA TRP A 94 -2.16 -15.21 13.98
C TRP A 94 -2.90 -15.47 12.66
N GLY A 95 -2.21 -15.96 11.62
CA GLY A 95 -2.83 -16.25 10.33
C GLY A 95 -3.40 -15.01 9.65
N VAL A 96 -4.59 -15.13 9.08
CA VAL A 96 -5.27 -14.05 8.34
C VAL A 96 -5.50 -12.82 9.23
N VAL A 97 -5.84 -13.01 10.50
CA VAL A 97 -6.05 -11.90 11.47
C VAL A 97 -4.73 -11.15 11.70
N GLY A 98 -3.62 -11.90 11.78
CA GLY A 98 -2.29 -11.31 11.92
C GLY A 98 -1.89 -10.48 10.70
N ILE A 99 -2.24 -10.90 9.48
CA ILE A 99 -1.98 -10.13 8.26
C ILE A 99 -2.77 -8.82 8.27
N LEU A 100 -4.05 -8.86 8.67
CA LEU A 100 -4.92 -7.68 8.72
C LEU A 100 -4.38 -6.61 9.69
N ILE A 101 -3.86 -7.04 10.84
CA ILE A 101 -3.33 -6.16 11.88
C ILE A 101 -1.87 -5.77 11.58
N GLY A 102 -1.08 -6.66 10.98
CA GLY A 102 0.35 -6.47 10.75
C GLY A 102 0.67 -5.32 9.81
N ILE A 103 -0.19 -5.07 8.81
CA ILE A 103 -0.02 -3.96 7.86
C ILE A 103 -0.15 -2.59 8.55
N PRO A 104 -1.25 -2.27 9.26
CA PRO A 104 -1.34 -1.01 9.99
C PRO A 104 -0.31 -0.92 11.13
N LEU A 105 0.06 -2.02 11.78
CA LEU A 105 1.10 -2.00 12.81
C LEU A 105 2.47 -1.61 12.24
N ALA A 106 2.86 -2.20 11.11
CA ALA A 106 4.09 -1.84 10.41
C ALA A 106 4.07 -0.37 9.98
N ALA A 107 2.92 0.11 9.52
CA ALA A 107 2.74 1.51 9.16
C ALA A 107 2.98 2.47 10.34
N ILE A 108 2.44 2.13 11.52
CA ILE A 108 2.62 2.94 12.73
C ILE A 108 4.08 2.92 13.20
N ILE A 109 4.74 1.75 13.16
CA ILE A 109 6.13 1.61 13.59
C ILE A 109 7.06 2.42 12.68
N ASP A 110 6.88 2.32 11.37
CA ASP A 110 7.69 3.06 10.41
C ASP A 110 7.47 4.58 10.53
N PHE A 111 6.20 5.00 10.70
CA PHE A 111 5.87 6.40 10.96
C PHE A 111 6.59 6.93 12.20
N ILE A 112 6.62 6.18 13.30
CA ILE A 112 7.36 6.58 14.51
C ILE A 112 8.86 6.67 14.23
N TYR A 113 9.45 5.71 13.51
CA TYR A 113 10.87 5.71 13.20
C TYR A 113 11.30 6.86 12.29
N HIS A 114 10.59 7.05 11.17
CA HIS A 114 10.94 8.05 10.17
C HIS A 114 10.56 9.46 10.60
N ASP A 115 9.35 9.65 11.12
CA ASP A 115 8.82 10.99 11.39
C ASP A 115 9.24 11.53 12.77
N TYR A 116 9.53 10.64 13.74
CA TYR A 116 9.96 11.07 15.08
C TYR A 116 11.48 11.09 15.26
N ILE A 117 12.22 10.07 14.79
CA ILE A 117 13.66 9.94 15.06
C ILE A 117 14.51 10.66 14.01
N LEU A 118 14.21 10.48 12.72
CA LEU A 118 15.04 11.05 11.64
C LEU A 118 14.84 12.56 11.46
N VAL A 119 13.62 13.07 11.67
CA VAL A 119 13.34 14.52 11.65
C VAL A 119 14.16 15.25 12.72
N GLN A 120 14.31 14.67 13.91
CA GLN A 120 15.09 15.28 15.00
C GLN A 120 16.60 15.32 14.67
N LEU A 121 17.12 14.28 14.02
CA LEU A 121 18.52 14.24 13.59
C LEU A 121 18.82 15.23 12.46
N GLN A 122 17.90 15.38 11.50
CA GLN A 122 18.06 16.37 10.43
C GLN A 122 17.97 17.81 10.97
N ARG A 123 17.07 18.08 11.92
CA ARG A 123 16.99 19.38 12.62
C ARG A 123 18.26 19.68 13.42
N ALA A 124 18.84 18.68 14.09
CA ALA A 124 20.10 18.82 14.82
C ALA A 124 21.28 19.10 13.87
N LYS A 125 21.34 18.43 12.71
CA LYS A 125 22.40 18.64 11.70
C LYS A 125 22.28 20.01 11.04
N LYS A 126 21.06 20.48 10.73
CA LYS A 126 20.81 21.80 10.14
C LYS A 126 21.12 22.96 11.10
N ARG A 127 20.85 22.80 12.40
CA ARG A 127 21.27 23.77 13.44
C ARG A 127 22.79 23.86 13.59
N ARG A 128 23.51 22.74 13.46
CA ARG A 128 24.98 22.73 13.50
C ARG A 128 25.60 23.36 12.24
N ALA A 129 25.03 23.10 11.07
CA ALA A 129 25.47 23.73 9.82
C ALA A 129 25.28 25.25 9.84
N GLY A 130 24.11 25.75 10.25
CA GLY A 130 23.86 27.19 10.35
C GLY A 130 24.70 27.91 11.42
N LYS A 131 25.07 27.21 12.50
CA LYS A 131 25.96 27.78 13.54
C LYS A 131 27.43 27.82 13.07
N ALA A 132 27.84 26.90 12.21
CA ALA A 132 29.17 26.90 11.59
C ALA A 132 29.32 27.98 10.52
N GLU A 133 28.30 28.19 9.67
CA GLU A 133 28.27 29.30 8.70
C GLU A 133 28.29 30.67 9.39
N SER A 134 27.46 30.88 10.42
CA SER A 134 27.44 32.13 11.20
C SER A 134 28.76 32.43 11.92
N SER A 135 29.51 31.40 12.32
CA SER A 135 30.83 31.56 12.97
C SER A 135 31.96 31.80 11.96
N ALA A 136 31.80 31.40 10.69
CA ALA A 136 32.80 31.59 9.65
C ALA A 136 32.71 32.99 8.99
N THR A 137 31.55 33.63 9.03
CA THR A 137 31.35 35.00 8.50
C THR A 137 31.70 36.10 9.50
N ALA A 138 31.62 35.83 10.81
CA ALA A 138 31.90 36.80 11.88
C ALA A 138 33.35 37.38 11.89
N PRO A 139 34.42 36.61 11.65
CA PRO A 139 35.78 37.17 11.72
C PRO A 139 36.14 38.06 10.52
N ALA A 140 35.45 37.96 9.38
CA ALA A 140 35.77 38.72 8.17
C ALA A 140 35.13 40.12 8.11
N GLU A 141 34.08 40.38 8.92
CA GLU A 141 33.42 41.70 8.98
C GLU A 141 34.06 42.66 9.98
N GLU A 142 34.73 42.16 11.03
CA GLU A 142 35.48 43.00 11.97
C GLU A 142 36.77 43.56 11.36
N GLU A 143 37.47 42.79 10.52
CA GLU A 143 38.72 43.25 9.87
C GLU A 143 38.48 44.24 8.71
N LYS A 144 37.27 44.29 8.13
CA LYS A 144 36.90 45.27 7.10
C LYS A 144 36.33 46.59 7.65
N LYS A 145 36.11 46.68 8.97
CA LYS A 145 35.59 47.88 9.64
C LYS A 145 36.64 48.57 10.54
N ALA A 146 37.82 47.96 10.72
CA ALA A 146 38.99 48.56 11.35
C ALA A 146 39.93 49.14 10.27
#